data_AF-A0A973MFA5-F1
#
_entry.id   AF-A0A973MFA5-F1
#
_cell.length_a   1.000
_cell.length_b   1.000
_cell.length_c   1.000
_cell.angle_alpha   90.00
_cell.angle_beta   90.00
_cell.angle_gamma   90.00
#
_symmetry.space_group_name_H-M   'P 1'
#
loop_
_entity.id
_entity.type
_entity.pdbx_description
1 polymer ?
#
loop_
_entity_poly.entity_id
_entity_poly.type
_entity_poly.pdbx_seq_one_letter_code
_entity_poly.pdbx_strand_id
1 'polypeptide(L)'
;QAITMLESMGISVEFSHHEGAPGQQEIDLRYADALSTADNIMTFRLVMKQVALEQGVQATFMPKPFSEHPGSGMHTHLSLFEGDRNAFYESGSEYQLSKVGRSFIAGLLRHAAEISAVTNQWVNSYKRIWGGSERTAGAGGEAPSYICWGHNNRSALVRVPMYKPGKTGSARVEVRSLDSGANPYLAYAVLLAAGLKGIEEGYELPPGAEDDVWALSDAERRAMGIEPLPQNLGEALTLMERSDLVAETLGEHVFDFFLRNKRQEWEEYRSEVTAFELRKNLPVL
;
A
#
# COMPACT_ATOMS: atom_id res chain seq x y z
N GLN A 1 -13.24 17.90 -15.65
CA GLN A 1 -13.58 16.90 -16.69
C GLN A 1 -13.53 15.49 -16.13
N ALA A 2 -12.37 15.02 -15.64
CA ALA A 2 -12.19 13.73 -14.98
C ALA A 2 -13.29 13.37 -13.96
N ILE A 3 -13.50 14.23 -12.95
CA ILE A 3 -14.51 14.02 -11.89
C ILE A 3 -15.92 13.87 -12.48
N THR A 4 -16.33 14.78 -13.35
CA THR A 4 -17.65 14.73 -14.01
C THR A 4 -17.86 13.44 -14.80
N MET A 5 -16.81 12.93 -15.47
CA MET A 5 -16.88 11.68 -16.20
C MET A 5 -17.06 10.49 -15.25
N LEU A 6 -16.31 10.43 -14.15
CA LEU A 6 -16.47 9.41 -13.10
C LEU A 6 -17.88 9.42 -12.51
N GLU A 7 -18.39 10.60 -12.14
CA GLU A 7 -19.73 10.75 -11.57
C GLU A 7 -20.81 10.30 -12.55
N SER A 8 -20.66 10.61 -13.85
CA SER A 8 -21.57 10.15 -14.90
C SER A 8 -21.58 8.63 -15.09
N MET A 9 -20.51 7.95 -14.68
CA MET A 9 -20.37 6.49 -14.70
C MET A 9 -20.78 5.85 -13.36
N GLY A 10 -21.29 6.63 -12.40
CA GLY A 10 -21.72 6.15 -11.09
C GLY A 10 -20.59 6.00 -10.06
N ILE A 11 -19.37 6.45 -10.38
CA ILE A 11 -18.23 6.42 -9.46
C ILE A 11 -18.22 7.71 -8.64
N SER A 12 -18.64 7.61 -7.39
CA SER A 12 -18.71 8.77 -6.49
C SER A 12 -17.32 9.22 -6.05
N VAL A 13 -17.02 10.50 -6.27
CA VAL A 13 -15.79 11.15 -5.80
C VAL A 13 -16.05 11.78 -4.43
N GLU A 14 -15.14 11.57 -3.48
CA GLU A 14 -15.19 12.18 -2.15
C GLU A 14 -14.44 13.52 -2.11
N PHE A 15 -13.25 13.56 -2.69
CA PHE A 15 -12.38 14.72 -2.62
C PHE A 15 -11.36 14.70 -3.77
N SER A 16 -10.75 15.84 -4.08
CA SER A 16 -9.64 15.92 -5.04
C SER A 16 -8.74 17.09 -4.70
N HIS A 17 -7.43 16.90 -4.85
CA HIS A 17 -6.44 17.95 -4.65
C HIS A 17 -5.13 17.66 -5.41
N HIS A 18 -4.31 18.70 -5.52
CA HIS A 18 -2.92 18.58 -5.97
C HIS A 18 -2.08 17.95 -4.84
N GLU A 19 -1.14 17.08 -5.21
CA GLU A 19 -0.30 16.32 -4.27
C GLU A 19 1.15 16.84 -4.24
N GLY A 20 2.01 16.22 -3.41
CA GLY A 20 3.34 16.75 -3.09
C GLY A 20 4.31 16.91 -4.26
N ALA A 21 4.18 16.15 -5.35
CA ALA A 21 5.04 16.27 -6.53
C ALA A 21 4.47 17.21 -7.63
N PRO A 22 5.33 17.88 -8.42
CA PRO A 22 4.90 18.62 -9.60
C PRO A 22 4.06 17.75 -10.55
N GLY A 23 2.84 18.20 -10.86
CA GLY A 23 1.91 17.46 -11.73
C GLY A 23 1.19 16.26 -11.08
N GLN A 24 1.45 15.97 -9.80
CA GLN A 24 0.76 14.90 -9.07
C GLN A 24 -0.62 15.33 -8.60
N GLN A 25 -1.60 14.45 -8.70
CA GLN A 25 -3.00 14.72 -8.35
C GLN A 25 -3.56 13.53 -7.58
N GLU A 26 -4.44 13.80 -6.62
CA GLU A 26 -5.24 12.81 -5.91
C GLU A 26 -6.72 13.05 -6.17
N ILE A 27 -7.46 11.95 -6.38
CA ILE A 27 -8.91 11.93 -6.41
C ILE A 27 -9.35 10.77 -5.52
N ASP A 28 -9.94 11.11 -4.39
CA ASP A 28 -10.50 10.15 -3.45
C ASP A 28 -11.83 9.64 -3.95
N LEU A 29 -11.99 8.32 -4.01
CA LEU A 29 -13.26 7.69 -4.32
C LEU A 29 -14.00 7.35 -3.02
N ARG A 30 -15.34 7.44 -3.05
CA ARG A 30 -16.16 6.91 -1.95
C ARG A 30 -15.96 5.39 -1.86
N TYR A 31 -15.92 4.88 -0.64
CA TYR A 31 -15.81 3.45 -0.39
C TYR A 31 -17.02 2.68 -0.95
N ALA A 32 -16.77 1.45 -1.38
CA ALA A 32 -17.77 0.45 -1.71
C ALA A 32 -17.30 -0.91 -1.15
N ASP A 33 -18.00 -2.00 -1.46
CA ASP A 33 -17.46 -3.34 -1.21
C ASP A 33 -16.17 -3.56 -2.02
N ALA A 34 -15.39 -4.59 -1.65
CA ALA A 34 -14.06 -4.81 -2.19
C ALA A 34 -14.04 -5.01 -3.72
N LEU A 35 -15.02 -5.75 -4.27
CA LEU A 35 -15.08 -6.03 -5.70
C LEU A 35 -15.46 -4.76 -6.48
N SER A 36 -16.53 -4.09 -6.05
CA SER A 36 -16.95 -2.82 -6.65
C SER A 36 -15.85 -1.75 -6.58
N THR A 37 -15.09 -1.70 -5.48
CA THR A 37 -13.97 -0.76 -5.35
C THR A 37 -12.84 -1.10 -6.32
N ALA A 38 -12.54 -2.38 -6.54
CA ALA A 38 -11.54 -2.79 -7.53
C ALA A 38 -11.96 -2.43 -8.96
N ASP A 39 -13.24 -2.63 -9.32
CA ASP A 39 -13.82 -2.22 -10.61
C ASP A 39 -13.74 -0.70 -10.79
N ASN A 40 -14.08 0.05 -9.74
CA ASN A 40 -13.99 1.51 -9.73
C ASN A 40 -12.55 1.98 -9.96
N ILE A 41 -11.54 1.33 -9.37
CA ILE A 41 -10.13 1.68 -9.58
C ILE A 41 -9.68 1.41 -11.02
N MET A 42 -10.07 0.28 -11.59
CA MET A 42 -9.74 -0.03 -12.98
C MET A 42 -10.36 0.98 -13.95
N THR A 43 -11.64 1.31 -13.72
CA THR A 43 -12.36 2.33 -14.49
C THR A 43 -11.75 3.72 -14.28
N PHE A 44 -11.40 4.07 -13.05
CA PHE A 44 -10.74 5.32 -12.72
C PHE A 44 -9.44 5.50 -13.50
N ARG A 45 -8.58 4.48 -13.52
CA ARG A 45 -7.31 4.52 -14.27
C ARG A 45 -7.54 4.75 -15.77
N LEU A 46 -8.56 4.12 -16.35
CA LEU A 46 -8.93 4.32 -17.75
C LEU A 46 -9.40 5.76 -18.00
N VAL A 47 -10.34 6.25 -17.18
CA VAL A 47 -10.89 7.61 -17.31
C VAL A 47 -9.80 8.67 -17.17
N MET A 48 -8.89 8.53 -16.19
CA MET A 48 -7.78 9.48 -16.02
C MET A 48 -6.86 9.51 -17.25
N LYS A 49 -6.51 8.34 -17.82
CA LYS A 49 -5.68 8.26 -19.02
C LYS A 49 -6.38 8.86 -20.24
N GLN A 50 -7.68 8.60 -20.40
CA GLN A 50 -8.47 9.16 -21.50
C GLN A 50 -8.55 10.69 -21.43
N VAL A 51 -8.91 11.23 -20.27
CA VAL A 51 -9.01 12.69 -20.07
C VAL A 51 -7.64 13.35 -20.23
N ALA A 52 -6.58 12.75 -19.72
CA ALA A 52 -5.22 13.27 -19.92
C ALA A 52 -4.86 13.33 -21.41
N LEU A 53 -5.14 12.27 -22.16
CA LEU A 53 -4.87 12.20 -23.60
C LEU A 53 -5.62 13.29 -24.38
N GLU A 54 -6.89 13.54 -24.06
CA GLU A 54 -7.70 14.62 -24.65
C GLU A 54 -7.14 16.02 -24.35
N GLN A 55 -6.45 16.18 -23.24
CA GLN A 55 -5.79 17.41 -22.82
C GLN A 55 -4.34 17.51 -23.31
N GLY A 56 -3.88 16.57 -24.15
CA GLY A 56 -2.52 16.57 -24.71
C GLY A 56 -1.42 16.23 -23.70
N VAL A 57 -1.76 15.58 -22.58
CA VAL A 57 -0.82 15.14 -21.55
C VAL A 57 -0.94 13.63 -21.28
N GLN A 58 0.07 13.04 -20.63
CA GLN A 58 0.06 11.62 -20.29
C GLN A 58 -0.15 11.43 -18.79
N ALA A 59 -1.25 10.77 -18.41
CA ALA A 59 -1.41 10.28 -17.03
C ALA A 59 -0.69 8.93 -16.85
N THR A 60 -0.05 8.78 -15.69
CA THR A 60 0.63 7.54 -15.29
C THR A 60 0.28 7.19 -13.84
N PHE A 61 0.23 5.89 -13.57
CA PHE A 61 0.07 5.30 -12.23
C PHE A 61 1.34 4.55 -11.81
N MET A 62 2.47 4.94 -12.41
CA MET A 62 3.78 4.41 -12.06
C MET A 62 4.12 4.80 -10.61
N PRO A 63 4.53 3.86 -9.74
CA PRO A 63 4.75 4.15 -8.32
C PRO A 63 5.78 5.25 -8.03
N LYS A 64 6.84 5.38 -8.83
CA LYS A 64 7.90 6.39 -8.67
C LYS A 64 8.43 6.83 -10.04
N PRO A 65 7.76 7.79 -10.71
CA PRO A 65 8.17 8.26 -12.03
C PRO A 65 9.43 9.14 -11.99
N PHE A 66 9.66 9.85 -10.88
CA PHE A 66 10.81 10.74 -10.71
C PHE A 66 11.57 10.43 -9.42
N SER A 67 12.90 10.36 -9.50
CA SER A 67 13.75 10.01 -8.34
C SER A 67 13.78 11.10 -7.25
N GLU A 68 13.55 12.36 -7.61
CA GLU A 68 13.67 13.53 -6.72
C GLU A 68 12.33 14.03 -6.18
N HIS A 69 11.21 13.46 -6.65
CA HIS A 69 9.88 13.89 -6.25
C HIS A 69 9.09 12.75 -5.62
N PRO A 70 8.04 13.06 -4.85
CA PRO A 70 7.08 12.07 -4.38
C PRO A 70 6.60 11.10 -5.49
N GLY A 71 6.41 9.83 -5.12
CA GLY A 71 5.78 8.77 -5.89
C GLY A 71 4.27 8.69 -5.66
N SER A 72 3.60 7.67 -6.21
CA SER A 72 2.15 7.53 -6.16
C SER A 72 1.73 6.24 -5.46
N GLY A 73 1.15 6.40 -4.27
CA GLY A 73 0.51 5.32 -3.52
C GLY A 73 -0.94 5.08 -3.94
N MET A 74 -1.54 4.04 -3.39
CA MET A 74 -2.98 3.78 -3.42
C MET A 74 -3.41 3.40 -2.01
N HIS A 75 -3.39 4.40 -1.11
CA HIS A 75 -3.75 4.19 0.30
C HIS A 75 -5.13 3.55 0.39
N THR A 76 -5.19 2.37 0.99
CA THR A 76 -6.43 1.59 1.02
C THR A 76 -7.01 1.59 2.41
N HIS A 77 -8.22 2.13 2.52
CA HIS A 77 -8.97 2.18 3.78
C HIS A 77 -9.86 0.94 3.85
N LEU A 78 -9.66 0.12 4.88
CA LEU A 78 -10.36 -1.13 5.09
C LEU A 78 -11.22 -1.07 6.36
N SER A 79 -12.40 -1.66 6.28
CA SER A 79 -13.34 -1.84 7.39
C SER A 79 -14.18 -3.09 7.16
N LEU A 80 -14.41 -3.88 8.21
CA LEU A 80 -15.33 -5.01 8.16
C LEU A 80 -16.69 -4.62 8.76
N PHE A 81 -17.75 -5.12 8.16
CA PHE A 81 -19.13 -4.88 8.61
C PHE A 81 -19.85 -6.22 8.83
N GLU A 82 -20.62 -6.28 9.91
CA GLU A 82 -21.58 -7.36 10.17
C GLU A 82 -22.99 -6.76 10.07
N GLY A 83 -23.64 -6.99 8.93
CA GLY A 83 -24.81 -6.19 8.54
C GLY A 83 -24.43 -4.70 8.44
N ASP A 84 -25.15 -3.84 9.14
CA ASP A 84 -24.88 -2.39 9.18
C ASP A 84 -23.87 -1.99 10.28
N ARG A 85 -23.39 -2.94 11.08
CA ARG A 85 -22.49 -2.67 12.20
C ARG A 85 -21.03 -2.76 11.76
N ASN A 86 -20.29 -1.66 11.88
CA ASN A 86 -18.86 -1.65 11.67
C ASN A 86 -18.16 -2.46 12.78
N ALA A 87 -17.57 -3.60 12.41
CA ALA A 87 -16.94 -4.54 13.32
C ALA A 87 -15.61 -4.03 13.90
N PHE A 88 -14.98 -3.02 13.30
CA PHE A 88 -13.76 -2.40 13.83
C PHE A 88 -14.02 -1.39 14.93
N TYR A 89 -15.26 -0.94 15.10
CA TYR A 89 -15.61 0.05 16.11
C TYR A 89 -16.01 -0.61 17.45
N GLU A 90 -15.46 -0.11 18.55
CA GLU A 90 -15.91 -0.45 19.91
C GLU A 90 -15.87 0.79 20.80
N SER A 91 -17.01 1.10 21.43
CA SER A 91 -17.08 2.27 22.32
C SER A 91 -16.30 2.01 23.61
N GLY A 92 -15.44 2.96 23.98
CA GLY A 92 -14.67 2.90 25.23
C GLY A 92 -13.40 2.06 25.16
N SER A 93 -13.13 1.36 24.05
CA SER A 93 -11.81 0.77 23.82
C SER A 93 -10.79 1.85 23.44
N GLU A 94 -9.51 1.57 23.68
CA GLU A 94 -8.43 2.46 23.25
C GLU A 94 -8.50 2.66 21.71
N TYR A 95 -8.40 3.92 21.29
CA TYR A 95 -8.64 4.38 19.91
C TYR A 95 -10.02 4.04 19.32
N GLN A 96 -10.94 3.56 20.17
CA GLN A 96 -12.28 3.08 19.76
C GLN A 96 -12.21 1.94 18.75
N LEU A 97 -11.11 1.20 18.80
CA LEU A 97 -10.80 0.07 17.94
C LEU A 97 -11.14 -1.23 18.68
N SER A 98 -12.01 -2.03 18.09
CA SER A 98 -12.47 -3.29 18.65
C SER A 98 -11.37 -4.35 18.67
N LYS A 99 -11.59 -5.44 19.43
CA LYS A 99 -10.73 -6.64 19.34
C LYS A 99 -10.61 -7.16 17.89
N VAL A 100 -11.70 -7.16 17.14
CA VAL A 100 -11.71 -7.58 15.72
C VAL A 100 -10.81 -6.67 14.89
N GLY A 101 -10.93 -5.36 15.04
CA GLY A 101 -10.06 -4.41 14.33
C GLY A 101 -8.58 -4.57 14.70
N ARG A 102 -8.29 -4.83 15.98
CA ARG A 102 -6.91 -5.07 16.45
C ARG A 102 -6.31 -6.34 15.85
N SER A 103 -7.03 -7.46 15.90
CA SER A 103 -6.56 -8.71 15.31
C SER A 103 -6.44 -8.63 13.78
N PHE A 104 -7.31 -7.87 13.12
CA PHE A 104 -7.18 -7.60 11.68
C PHE A 104 -5.88 -6.85 11.35
N ILE A 105 -5.54 -5.81 12.12
CA ILE A 105 -4.26 -5.09 11.95
C ILE A 105 -3.09 -6.04 12.22
N ALA A 106 -3.16 -6.85 13.27
CA ALA A 106 -2.10 -7.81 13.59
C ALA A 106 -1.84 -8.79 12.44
N GLY A 107 -2.91 -9.27 11.78
CA GLY A 107 -2.83 -10.04 10.54
C GLY A 107 -2.13 -9.30 9.40
N LEU A 108 -2.56 -8.06 9.13
CA LEU A 108 -1.92 -7.21 8.11
C LEU A 108 -0.41 -7.02 8.36
N LEU A 109 -0.01 -6.81 9.61
CA LEU A 109 1.40 -6.64 9.98
C LEU A 109 2.19 -7.94 9.79
N ARG A 110 1.68 -9.07 10.31
CA ARG A 110 2.37 -10.37 10.23
C ARG A 110 2.61 -10.81 8.79
N HIS A 111 1.66 -10.56 7.90
CA HIS A 111 1.71 -11.00 6.51
C HIS A 111 2.23 -9.91 5.55
N ALA A 112 2.60 -8.73 6.05
CA ALA A 112 2.98 -7.58 5.23
C ALA A 112 4.12 -7.89 4.23
N ALA A 113 5.13 -8.63 4.68
CA ALA A 113 6.31 -8.94 3.88
C ALA A 113 5.98 -9.88 2.70
N GLU A 114 5.20 -10.93 2.94
CA GLU A 114 4.85 -11.93 1.92
C GLU A 114 3.79 -11.43 0.92
N ILE A 115 2.85 -10.57 1.35
CA ILE A 115 1.87 -9.95 0.43
C ILE A 115 2.47 -8.78 -0.37
N SER A 116 3.70 -8.35 -0.05
CA SER A 116 4.34 -7.19 -0.69
C SER A 116 4.52 -7.39 -2.19
N ALA A 117 4.81 -8.60 -2.66
CA ALA A 117 4.96 -8.85 -4.10
C ALA A 117 3.66 -8.57 -4.88
N VAL A 118 2.48 -8.76 -4.27
CA VAL A 118 1.19 -8.49 -4.90
C VAL A 118 0.79 -7.02 -4.77
N THR A 119 1.01 -6.44 -3.60
CA THR A 119 0.64 -5.04 -3.29
C THR A 119 1.63 -4.02 -3.84
N ASN A 120 2.84 -4.44 -4.23
CA ASN A 120 3.92 -3.60 -4.75
C ASN A 120 4.58 -4.31 -5.93
N GLN A 121 3.77 -4.63 -6.94
CA GLN A 121 4.09 -5.66 -7.93
C GLN A 121 5.10 -5.27 -9.02
N TRP A 122 5.75 -4.11 -8.94
CA TRP A 122 6.69 -3.64 -9.96
C TRP A 122 8.06 -3.40 -9.36
N VAL A 123 9.12 -3.56 -10.15
CA VAL A 123 10.47 -3.14 -9.70
C VAL A 123 10.48 -1.67 -9.25
N ASN A 124 9.70 -0.83 -9.92
CA ASN A 124 9.56 0.59 -9.59
C ASN A 124 8.87 0.86 -8.24
N SER A 125 8.01 -0.04 -7.76
CA SER A 125 7.34 0.05 -6.46
C SER A 125 8.32 0.23 -5.32
N TYR A 126 9.42 -0.52 -5.35
CA TYR A 126 10.44 -0.47 -4.29
C TYR A 126 11.26 0.82 -4.31
N LYS A 127 11.30 1.54 -5.44
CA LYS A 127 11.87 2.89 -5.50
C LYS A 127 10.97 3.92 -4.80
N ARG A 128 9.66 3.67 -4.70
CA ARG A 128 8.75 4.46 -3.84
C ARG A 128 8.96 4.12 -2.37
N ILE A 129 8.99 2.83 -2.02
CA ILE A 129 9.12 2.36 -0.62
C ILE A 129 10.47 2.78 -0.02
N TRP A 130 11.57 2.56 -0.74
CA TRP A 130 12.93 2.73 -0.20
C TRP A 130 13.67 3.95 -0.74
N GLY A 131 13.30 4.45 -1.92
CA GLY A 131 14.07 5.51 -2.59
C GLY A 131 14.05 6.88 -1.89
N GLY A 132 13.11 7.10 -0.96
CA GLY A 132 13.01 8.29 -0.13
C GLY A 132 13.28 8.06 1.36
N SER A 133 13.33 6.81 1.85
CA SER A 133 13.42 6.52 3.29
C SER A 133 14.82 6.74 3.87
N GLU A 134 15.87 6.69 3.04
CA GLU A 134 17.26 6.68 3.53
C GLU A 134 18.03 7.98 3.32
N ARG A 135 17.49 8.96 2.57
CA ARG A 135 18.29 10.14 2.19
C ARG A 135 18.49 11.13 3.34
N THR A 136 17.70 11.07 4.40
CA THR A 136 17.92 11.82 5.65
C THR A 136 16.95 11.35 6.73
N ALA A 137 17.46 10.91 7.89
CA ALA A 137 16.62 10.68 9.07
C ALA A 137 15.89 11.99 9.42
N GLY A 138 14.56 11.94 9.58
CA GLY A 138 13.72 13.12 9.85
C GLY A 138 13.33 13.97 8.64
N ALA A 139 13.72 13.61 7.41
CA ALA A 139 13.21 14.28 6.20
C ALA A 139 11.75 13.91 5.87
N GLY A 140 11.17 12.93 6.58
CA GLY A 140 9.88 12.33 6.27
C GLY A 140 9.99 11.47 5.02
N GLY A 141 9.92 10.14 5.21
CA GLY A 141 9.66 9.26 4.08
C GLY A 141 8.26 9.53 3.51
N GLU A 142 8.04 9.11 2.28
CA GLU A 142 6.76 9.31 1.61
C GLU A 142 5.87 8.06 1.70
N ALA A 143 6.52 6.90 1.67
CA ALA A 143 5.92 5.59 1.79
C ALA A 143 6.48 4.85 3.01
N PRO A 144 5.68 3.98 3.65
CA PRO A 144 6.16 3.19 4.77
C PRO A 144 7.11 2.08 4.27
N SER A 145 8.32 2.03 4.81
CA SER A 145 9.30 0.97 4.50
C SER A 145 9.40 -0.10 5.60
N TYR A 146 8.67 0.07 6.70
CA TYR A 146 8.79 -0.75 7.89
C TYR A 146 7.41 -1.18 8.40
N ILE A 147 7.35 -2.42 8.90
CA ILE A 147 6.15 -3.12 9.34
C ILE A 147 5.82 -2.66 10.76
N CYS A 148 4.91 -1.69 10.85
CA CYS A 148 4.40 -1.17 12.11
C CYS A 148 3.02 -0.54 11.88
N TRP A 149 2.28 -0.36 12.97
CA TRP A 149 1.04 0.41 12.94
C TRP A 149 1.13 1.61 13.87
N GLY A 150 0.28 2.60 13.68
CA GLY A 150 0.17 3.71 14.63
C GLY A 150 -1.13 4.49 14.50
N HIS A 151 -1.59 5.02 15.63
CA HIS A 151 -2.77 5.89 15.67
C HIS A 151 -2.41 7.28 15.14
N ASN A 152 -3.06 7.68 14.05
CA ASN A 152 -2.77 8.91 13.31
C ASN A 152 -1.31 9.08 12.85
N ASN A 153 -0.51 8.00 12.84
CA ASN A 153 0.90 8.04 12.45
C ASN A 153 1.05 7.82 10.94
N ARG A 154 1.52 8.83 10.20
CA ARG A 154 1.68 8.76 8.74
C ARG A 154 2.95 8.00 8.30
N SER A 155 3.89 7.76 9.23
CA SER A 155 5.11 6.98 8.98
C SER A 155 4.90 5.47 9.05
N ALA A 156 3.80 5.03 9.68
CA ALA A 156 3.47 3.63 9.86
C ALA A 156 2.93 2.96 8.58
N LEU A 157 3.14 1.64 8.45
CA LEU A 157 2.56 0.82 7.39
C LEU A 157 1.03 0.84 7.43
N VAL A 158 0.50 0.59 8.64
CA VAL A 158 -0.94 0.61 8.91
C VAL A 158 -1.26 1.79 9.82
N ARG A 159 -1.99 2.76 9.30
CA ARG A 159 -2.45 3.91 10.08
C ARG A 159 -3.88 3.67 10.54
N VAL A 160 -4.16 3.94 11.82
CA VAL A 160 -5.55 4.04 12.32
C VAL A 160 -5.91 5.53 12.34
N PRO A 161 -6.80 6.02 11.45
CA PRO A 161 -7.19 7.42 11.44
C PRO A 161 -7.93 7.80 12.73
N MET A 162 -7.88 9.09 13.09
CA MET A 162 -8.64 9.60 14.24
C MET A 162 -10.13 9.34 14.05
N TYR A 163 -10.76 8.80 15.09
CA TYR A 163 -12.20 8.65 15.14
C TYR A 163 -12.90 10.01 15.08
N LYS A 164 -13.98 10.10 14.29
CA LYS A 164 -14.86 11.27 14.25
C LYS A 164 -16.05 11.03 15.19
N PRO A 165 -16.22 11.82 16.27
CA PRO A 165 -17.34 11.70 17.19
C PRO A 165 -18.70 11.60 16.47
N GLY A 166 -19.51 10.61 16.87
CA GLY A 166 -20.83 10.35 16.28
C GLY A 166 -20.82 9.64 14.93
N LYS A 167 -19.64 9.27 14.37
CA LYS A 167 -19.52 8.53 13.10
C LYS A 167 -18.95 7.13 13.32
N THR A 168 -19.68 6.29 14.06
CA THR A 168 -19.29 4.90 14.38
C THR A 168 -18.95 4.07 13.13
N GLY A 169 -19.66 4.29 12.02
CA GLY A 169 -19.40 3.63 10.74
C GLY A 169 -18.06 4.00 10.07
N SER A 170 -17.33 5.01 10.58
CA SER A 170 -16.09 5.49 9.96
C SER A 170 -14.80 4.87 10.50
N ALA A 171 -14.89 3.97 11.50
CA ALA A 171 -13.74 3.22 12.01
C ALA A 171 -13.14 2.35 10.90
N ARG A 172 -11.84 2.52 10.65
CA ARG A 172 -11.14 1.89 9.54
C ARG A 172 -9.65 1.87 9.78
N VAL A 173 -8.94 1.08 8.99
CA VAL A 173 -7.48 1.01 8.96
C VAL A 173 -7.01 1.42 7.57
N GLU A 174 -5.89 2.15 7.49
CA GLU A 174 -5.30 2.64 6.25
C GLU A 174 -3.99 1.88 5.99
N VAL A 175 -3.97 1.04 4.95
CA VAL A 175 -2.74 0.38 4.47
C VAL A 175 -2.06 1.31 3.47
N ARG A 176 -0.86 1.77 3.81
CA ARG A 176 -0.14 2.83 3.09
C ARG A 176 0.93 2.30 2.13
N SER A 177 1.31 1.03 2.23
CA SER A 177 2.30 0.43 1.34
C SER A 177 1.76 0.23 -0.08
N LEU A 178 0.51 -0.17 -0.26
CA LEU A 178 -0.10 -0.44 -1.57
C LEU A 178 0.11 0.73 -2.53
N ASP A 179 0.60 0.43 -3.73
CA ASP A 179 0.81 1.44 -4.77
C ASP A 179 -0.23 1.40 -5.89
N SER A 180 -0.25 2.49 -6.67
CA SER A 180 -1.19 2.70 -7.76
C SER A 180 -0.94 1.81 -8.99
N GLY A 181 0.16 1.06 -9.01
CA GLY A 181 0.48 0.09 -10.05
C GLY A 181 -0.08 -1.30 -9.77
N ALA A 182 -0.52 -1.59 -8.54
CA ALA A 182 -1.03 -2.91 -8.15
C ALA A 182 -2.31 -3.31 -8.90
N ASN A 183 -2.53 -4.62 -9.04
CA ASN A 183 -3.82 -5.17 -9.47
C ASN A 183 -4.77 -5.09 -8.26
N PRO A 184 -5.83 -4.26 -8.28
CA PRO A 184 -6.65 -4.03 -7.10
C PRO A 184 -7.40 -5.29 -6.63
N TYR A 185 -7.79 -6.18 -7.55
CA TYR A 185 -8.46 -7.43 -7.18
C TYR A 185 -7.54 -8.34 -6.35
N LEU A 186 -6.32 -8.57 -6.83
CA LEU A 186 -5.35 -9.42 -6.14
C LEU A 186 -4.89 -8.77 -4.83
N ALA A 187 -4.65 -7.45 -4.84
CA ALA A 187 -4.26 -6.70 -3.67
C ALA A 187 -5.31 -6.77 -2.56
N TYR A 188 -6.59 -6.58 -2.90
CA TYR A 188 -7.68 -6.64 -1.91
C TYR A 188 -7.92 -8.05 -1.40
N ALA A 189 -7.76 -9.08 -2.25
CA ALA A 189 -7.84 -10.46 -1.82
C ALA A 189 -6.78 -10.78 -0.75
N VAL A 190 -5.50 -10.45 -0.99
CA VAL A 190 -4.42 -10.75 -0.02
C VAL A 190 -4.50 -9.89 1.24
N LEU A 191 -4.94 -8.63 1.14
CA LEU A 191 -5.14 -7.77 2.30
C LEU A 191 -6.29 -8.27 3.19
N LEU A 192 -7.41 -8.67 2.56
CA LEU A 192 -8.54 -9.25 3.28
C LEU A 192 -8.15 -10.58 3.93
N ALA A 193 -7.48 -11.48 3.19
CA ALA A 193 -7.02 -12.76 3.71
C ALA A 193 -6.06 -12.60 4.90
N ALA A 194 -5.06 -11.71 4.79
CA ALA A 194 -4.13 -11.41 5.87
C ALA A 194 -4.86 -10.92 7.14
N GLY A 195 -5.81 -9.99 6.98
CA GLY A 195 -6.57 -9.48 8.11
C GLY A 195 -7.54 -10.50 8.72
N LEU A 196 -8.20 -11.32 7.89
CA LEU A 196 -9.07 -12.40 8.38
C LEU A 196 -8.27 -13.47 9.12
N LYS A 197 -7.09 -13.86 8.61
CA LYS A 197 -6.19 -14.80 9.28
C LYS A 197 -5.82 -14.33 10.68
N GLY A 198 -5.58 -13.02 10.84
CA GLY A 198 -5.33 -12.42 12.15
C GLY A 198 -6.51 -12.53 13.11
N ILE A 199 -7.75 -12.40 12.62
CA ILE A 199 -8.96 -12.59 13.42
C ILE A 199 -9.15 -14.07 13.79
N GLU A 200 -9.02 -14.98 12.82
CA GLU A 200 -9.25 -16.42 12.98
C GLU A 200 -8.26 -17.06 13.96
N GLU A 201 -6.98 -16.68 13.87
CA GLU A 201 -5.92 -17.21 14.74
C GLU A 201 -5.71 -16.37 16.01
N GLY A 202 -6.48 -15.29 16.18
CA GLY A 202 -6.44 -14.45 17.37
C GLY A 202 -5.10 -13.74 17.58
N TYR A 203 -4.49 -13.23 16.51
CA TYR A 203 -3.21 -12.52 16.61
C TYR A 203 -3.32 -11.29 17.52
N GLU A 204 -2.30 -11.12 18.35
CA GLU A 204 -2.15 -9.97 19.23
C GLU A 204 -1.51 -8.81 18.48
N LEU A 205 -2.15 -7.65 18.56
CA LEU A 205 -1.61 -6.42 17.98
C LEU A 205 -0.45 -5.93 18.84
N PRO A 206 0.80 -5.83 18.31
CA PRO A 206 1.91 -5.26 19.06
C PRO A 206 1.64 -3.80 19.46
N PRO A 207 2.41 -3.22 20.39
CA PRO A 207 2.37 -1.79 20.67
C PRO A 207 2.49 -0.96 19.39
N GLY A 208 1.71 0.12 19.29
CA GLY A 208 1.77 1.02 18.15
C GLY A 208 3.03 1.89 18.19
N ALA A 209 3.53 2.26 17.01
CA ALA A 209 4.58 3.26 16.88
C ALA A 209 4.00 4.66 17.14
N GLU A 210 4.47 5.31 18.19
CA GLU A 210 4.10 6.69 18.54
C GLU A 210 4.99 7.72 17.83
N ASP A 211 6.27 7.38 17.66
CA ASP A 211 7.27 8.24 17.03
C ASP A 211 7.17 8.24 15.50
N ASP A 212 7.79 9.24 14.88
CA ASP A 212 8.09 9.20 13.45
C ASP A 212 9.07 8.06 13.19
N VAL A 213 8.55 6.96 12.64
CA VAL A 213 9.33 5.76 12.35
C VAL A 213 10.48 6.10 11.40
N TRP A 214 10.35 7.09 10.51
CA TRP A 214 11.45 7.51 9.64
C TRP A 214 12.61 8.18 10.37
N ALA A 215 12.38 8.76 11.54
CA ALA A 215 13.42 9.40 12.35
C ALA A 215 14.22 8.39 13.19
N LEU A 216 13.71 7.17 13.37
CA LEU A 216 14.38 6.12 14.12
C LEU A 216 15.60 5.58 13.37
N SER A 217 16.70 5.39 14.09
CA SER A 217 17.86 4.62 13.62
C SER A 217 17.49 3.14 13.45
N ASP A 218 18.28 2.41 12.66
CA ASP A 218 18.08 0.97 12.49
C ASP A 218 18.18 0.20 13.81
N ALA A 219 19.00 0.68 14.75
CA ALA A 219 19.15 0.07 16.07
C ALA A 219 17.86 0.23 16.90
N GLU A 220 17.26 1.42 16.89
CA GLU A 220 15.99 1.69 17.59
C GLU A 220 14.84 0.88 16.99
N ARG A 221 14.72 0.84 15.66
CA ARG A 221 13.69 0.02 14.98
C ARG A 221 13.79 -1.45 15.37
N ARG A 222 15.01 -2.02 15.36
CA ARG A 222 15.23 -3.41 15.80
C ARG A 222 14.89 -3.62 17.27
N ALA A 223 15.25 -2.68 18.15
CA ALA A 223 14.94 -2.76 19.57
C ALA A 223 13.41 -2.73 19.83
N MET A 224 12.65 -2.06 18.95
CA MET A 224 11.19 -2.00 18.98
C MET A 224 10.50 -3.17 18.25
N GLY A 225 11.25 -4.10 17.66
CA GLY A 225 10.70 -5.20 16.86
C GLY A 225 10.08 -4.75 15.53
N ILE A 226 10.47 -3.58 15.02
CA ILE A 226 9.98 -3.03 13.75
C ILE A 226 10.82 -3.61 12.62
N GLU A 227 10.23 -4.57 11.89
CA GLU A 227 10.87 -5.23 10.76
C GLU A 227 10.75 -4.41 9.47
N PRO A 228 11.72 -4.49 8.54
CA PRO A 228 11.61 -3.86 7.23
C PRO A 228 10.67 -4.63 6.29
N LEU A 229 10.04 -3.91 5.34
CA LEU A 229 9.47 -4.53 4.14
C LEU A 229 10.58 -5.07 3.22
N PRO A 230 10.27 -5.90 2.21
CA PRO A 230 11.26 -6.32 1.23
C PRO A 230 11.86 -5.12 0.50
N GLN A 231 13.18 -5.14 0.24
CA GLN A 231 13.90 -4.00 -0.34
C GLN A 231 13.77 -3.90 -1.86
N ASN A 232 13.38 -4.99 -2.50
CA ASN A 232 13.23 -5.08 -3.95
C ASN A 232 12.22 -6.18 -4.33
N LEU A 233 11.85 -6.22 -5.61
CA LEU A 233 10.90 -7.20 -6.14
C LEU A 233 11.41 -8.65 -5.95
N GLY A 234 12.71 -8.89 -6.13
CA GLY A 234 13.29 -10.23 -5.96
C GLY A 234 13.14 -10.79 -4.53
N GLU A 235 13.39 -9.96 -3.52
CA GLU A 235 13.16 -10.32 -2.11
C GLU A 235 11.69 -10.60 -1.82
N ALA A 236 10.79 -9.73 -2.31
CA ALA A 236 9.36 -9.91 -2.11
C ALA A 236 8.84 -11.20 -2.77
N LEU A 237 9.32 -11.54 -3.97
CA LEU A 237 8.98 -12.79 -4.64
C LEU A 237 9.50 -14.02 -3.88
N THR A 238 10.67 -13.92 -3.27
CA THR A 238 11.25 -15.00 -2.43
C THR A 238 10.41 -15.23 -1.18
N LEU A 239 9.89 -14.16 -0.57
CA LEU A 239 9.02 -14.26 0.60
C LEU A 239 7.63 -14.78 0.22
N MET A 240 7.05 -14.26 -0.87
CA MET A 240 5.77 -14.71 -1.42
C MET A 240 5.80 -16.21 -1.76
N GLU A 241 6.88 -16.73 -2.36
CA GLU A 241 7.02 -18.15 -2.72
C GLU A 241 6.87 -19.10 -1.51
N ARG A 242 7.22 -18.63 -0.31
CA ARG A 242 7.15 -19.41 0.93
C ARG A 242 5.85 -19.18 1.70
N SER A 243 4.91 -18.44 1.12
CA SER A 243 3.69 -18.01 1.79
C SER A 243 2.54 -18.95 1.51
N ASP A 244 2.13 -19.71 2.53
CA ASP A 244 0.91 -20.50 2.49
C ASP A 244 -0.32 -19.59 2.32
N LEU A 245 -0.35 -18.45 3.02
CA LEU A 245 -1.46 -17.50 2.95
C LEU A 245 -1.68 -16.98 1.52
N VAL A 246 -0.61 -16.54 0.84
CA VAL A 246 -0.75 -16.01 -0.52
C VAL A 246 -1.07 -17.12 -1.52
N ALA A 247 -0.49 -18.31 -1.37
CA ALA A 247 -0.78 -19.46 -2.22
C ALA A 247 -2.26 -19.90 -2.11
N GLU A 248 -2.78 -20.02 -0.88
CA GLU A 248 -4.18 -20.36 -0.62
C GLU A 248 -5.13 -19.28 -1.15
N THR A 249 -4.80 -18.00 -0.93
CA THR A 249 -5.65 -16.87 -1.32
C THR A 249 -5.79 -16.72 -2.84
N LEU A 250 -4.67 -16.87 -3.58
CA LEU A 250 -4.68 -16.70 -5.03
C LEU A 250 -5.06 -17.98 -5.78
N GLY A 251 -4.89 -19.14 -5.13
CA GLY A 251 -4.98 -20.44 -5.78
C GLY A 251 -3.76 -20.75 -6.65
N GLU A 252 -3.49 -22.05 -6.82
CA GLU A 252 -2.28 -22.58 -7.46
C GLU A 252 -1.95 -21.91 -8.80
N HIS A 253 -2.93 -21.78 -9.69
CA HIS A 253 -2.72 -21.27 -11.03
C HIS A 253 -2.31 -19.79 -11.06
N VAL A 254 -2.98 -18.93 -10.29
CA VAL A 254 -2.68 -17.49 -10.25
C VAL A 254 -1.37 -17.26 -9.51
N PHE A 255 -1.13 -17.99 -8.42
CA PHE A 255 0.10 -17.91 -7.64
C PHE A 255 1.34 -18.24 -8.48
N ASP A 256 1.34 -19.40 -9.15
CA ASP A 256 2.45 -19.83 -10.01
C ASP A 256 2.68 -18.85 -11.18
N PHE A 257 1.62 -18.46 -11.89
CA PHE A 257 1.74 -17.53 -13.00
C PHE A 257 2.28 -16.17 -12.55
N PHE A 258 1.81 -15.65 -11.41
CA PHE A 258 2.28 -14.38 -10.85
C PHE A 258 3.77 -14.43 -10.55
N LEU A 259 4.24 -15.47 -9.85
CA LEU A 259 5.65 -15.65 -9.54
C LEU A 259 6.50 -15.73 -10.81
N ARG A 260 6.10 -16.54 -11.79
CA ARG A 260 6.83 -16.67 -13.07
C ARG A 260 6.92 -15.34 -13.81
N ASN A 261 5.79 -14.65 -13.97
CA ASN A 261 5.72 -13.36 -14.65
C ASN A 261 6.61 -12.30 -13.97
N LYS A 262 6.56 -12.21 -12.64
CA LYS A 262 7.32 -11.20 -11.89
C LYS A 262 8.79 -11.53 -11.71
N ARG A 263 9.17 -12.82 -11.71
CA ARG A 263 10.57 -13.23 -11.80
C ARG A 263 11.18 -12.83 -13.15
N GLN A 264 10.45 -13.04 -14.24
CA GLN A 264 10.90 -12.60 -15.55
C GLN A 264 11.14 -11.08 -15.58
N GLU A 265 10.19 -10.27 -15.09
CA GLU A 265 10.38 -8.80 -14.99
C GLU A 265 11.62 -8.43 -14.17
N TRP A 266 11.85 -9.13 -13.05
CA TRP A 266 13.01 -8.90 -12.20
C TRP A 266 14.33 -9.31 -12.87
N GLU A 267 14.33 -10.40 -13.63
CA GLU A 267 15.47 -10.89 -14.42
C GLU A 267 15.82 -9.94 -15.56
N GLU A 268 14.82 -9.42 -16.27
CA GLU A 268 14.99 -8.39 -17.29
C GLU A 268 15.62 -7.14 -16.66
N TYR A 269 15.06 -6.62 -15.57
CA TYR A 269 15.59 -5.44 -14.89
C TYR A 269 17.06 -5.59 -14.44
N ARG A 270 17.45 -6.73 -13.86
CA ARG A 270 18.84 -6.93 -13.40
C ARG A 270 19.86 -7.09 -14.54
N SER A 271 19.39 -7.36 -15.76
CA SER A 271 20.25 -7.48 -16.94
C SER A 271 20.53 -6.13 -17.61
N GLU A 272 19.73 -5.11 -17.29
CA GLU A 272 19.89 -3.75 -17.81
C GLU A 272 21.06 -3.02 -17.13
N VAL A 273 21.98 -2.49 -17.94
CA VAL A 273 23.04 -1.57 -17.47
C VAL A 273 22.48 -0.15 -17.46
N THR A 274 22.29 0.41 -16.26
CA THR A 274 21.60 1.68 -16.10
C THR A 274 22.52 2.89 -16.33
N ALA A 275 21.92 4.03 -16.67
CA ALA A 275 22.65 5.29 -16.75
C ALA A 275 23.28 5.71 -15.40
N PHE A 276 22.76 5.24 -14.26
CA PHE A 276 23.38 5.45 -12.96
C PHE A 276 24.74 4.74 -12.86
N GLU A 277 24.78 3.46 -13.24
CA GLU A 277 26.01 2.66 -13.24
C GLU A 277 27.03 3.22 -14.22
N LEU A 278 26.61 3.58 -15.43
CA LEU A 278 27.51 4.20 -16.40
C LEU A 278 28.12 5.51 -15.88
N ARG A 279 27.31 6.40 -15.28
CA ARG A 279 27.83 7.66 -14.72
C ARG A 279 28.80 7.45 -13.55
N LYS A 280 28.57 6.43 -12.72
CA LYS A 280 29.36 6.18 -11.50
C LYS A 280 30.61 5.34 -11.75
N ASN A 281 30.49 4.31 -12.57
CA ASN A 281 31.48 3.26 -12.68
C ASN A 281 32.37 3.43 -13.92
N LEU A 282 31.81 3.83 -15.08
CA LEU A 282 32.57 3.94 -16.34
C LEU A 282 33.81 4.86 -16.25
N PRO A 283 33.79 5.99 -15.52
CA PRO A 283 34.98 6.84 -15.40
C PRO A 283 36.02 6.33 -14.40
N VAL A 284 35.67 5.35 -13.55
CA VAL A 284 36.45 4.96 -12.37
C VAL A 284 37.04 3.55 -12.47
N LEU A 285 36.26 2.58 -12.96
CA LEU A 285 36.66 1.19 -13.16
C LEU A 285 37.22 0.99 -14.58
#